data_AF-A0A354B1L7-F1
#
_entry.id   AF-A0A354B1L7-F1
#
_cell.length_a   1.000
_cell.length_b   1.000
_cell.length_c   1.000
_cell.angle_alpha   90.00
_cell.angle_beta   90.00
_cell.angle_gamma   90.00
#
_symmetry.space_group_name_H-M   'P 1'
#
loop_
_entity.id
_entity.type
_entity.pdbx_description
1 polymer ?
#
loop_
_entity_poly.entity_id
_entity_poly.type
_entity_poly.pdbx_seq_one_letter_code
_entity_poly.pdbx_strand_id
1 'polypeptide(L)'
;SVHLSDQAIQAARSCVEQKYGKPFLSPQVRQFSTKARNAQEAHEAIRPAGESFRDPVATGLDGRDLALYELIWKRTVASQMADAKLTMLSVDLQASAAGLGTANFRSTGKRIDFAGFFRAYVEGSDDPDAALEGQEVLLPALSEGDKPSCLAVEALGHQTQPPARYSEAALVKMLEKEGIGRPSTYASIIGTIVDRGYATLLANALTPSFTAFAVTALLEEHFPELVDTGFTARMENTLDEISTGKVDWLPYLDQFFKGDQGLEHQVARREGDIDPGASRTVVLEGLPCVVRIGRFGAYLEAKRLADDGTEELLKVTLPQEITPADLDADKAELLLRQKAEGPESLGQDPESGEAIYLLFGQYGPYLQRGQVSDDNPKPKRASLPKGVKPEELSIEAALGLLRLPRQLGDHPDGGRIEAGLGRFGPYVVHHQGKGEKAYRSLKGEDDVLSIDLSRALELLAEPKRGRGGRTALKDLGTPEGAEEAIQLFNGPYGLYVKQGKLNASLPEGASADTITIEEAQQLLAAKAAAGGKAAAGGKAGGKAGSKASGAKAATGGRAAAGKAASGAKTAGKKAAAGKTSPTKAATDPSPARKAPATTKSGRLRASAVRVIRAADS
;
A
#
# COMPACT_ATOMS: atom_id res chain seq x y z
N SER A 1 14.25 -14.47 6.23
CA SER A 1 14.54 -15.92 6.20
C SER A 1 13.26 -16.72 6.37
N VAL A 2 13.22 -17.97 5.91
CA VAL A 2 12.13 -18.95 6.19
C VAL A 2 12.60 -20.13 7.07
N HIS A 3 13.84 -20.07 7.55
CA HIS A 3 14.46 -21.08 8.40
C HIS A 3 13.85 -21.08 9.80
N LEU A 4 13.56 -22.26 10.36
CA LEU A 4 13.20 -22.44 11.78
C LEU A 4 14.35 -23.13 12.52
N SER A 5 14.61 -22.72 13.75
CA SER A 5 15.53 -23.40 14.66
C SER A 5 14.96 -24.75 15.12
N ASP A 6 15.82 -25.68 15.53
CA ASP A 6 15.38 -26.99 16.03
C ASP A 6 14.40 -26.87 17.22
N GLN A 7 14.61 -25.87 18.09
CA GLN A 7 13.70 -25.54 19.19
C GLN A 7 12.32 -25.12 18.67
N ALA A 8 12.27 -24.23 17.68
CA ALA A 8 11.01 -23.77 17.08
C ALA A 8 10.27 -24.89 16.31
N ILE A 9 11.02 -25.78 15.65
CA ILE A 9 10.49 -26.97 15.00
C ILE A 9 9.84 -27.89 16.03
N GLN A 10 10.53 -28.16 17.15
CA GLN A 10 9.99 -28.99 18.23
C GLN A 10 8.72 -28.35 18.83
N ALA A 11 8.76 -27.06 19.15
CA ALA A 11 7.60 -26.30 19.64
C ALA A 11 6.39 -26.40 18.69
N ALA A 12 6.60 -26.18 17.38
CA ALA A 12 5.58 -26.32 16.36
C ALA A 12 5.02 -27.76 16.30
N ARG A 13 5.90 -28.77 16.30
CA ARG A 13 5.51 -30.19 16.22
C ARG A 13 4.71 -30.66 17.45
N SER A 14 5.15 -30.29 18.65
CA SER A 14 4.40 -30.56 19.89
C SER A 14 3.04 -29.88 19.88
N CYS A 15 2.96 -28.64 19.39
CA CYS A 15 1.70 -27.94 19.22
C CYS A 15 0.75 -28.63 18.21
N VAL A 16 1.29 -29.15 17.09
CA VAL A 16 0.50 -29.93 16.13
C VAL A 16 -0.08 -31.19 16.78
N GLU A 17 0.76 -31.94 17.49
CA GLU A 17 0.36 -33.18 18.14
C GLU A 17 -0.69 -32.96 19.24
N GLN A 18 -0.56 -31.90 20.04
CA GLN A 18 -1.49 -31.56 21.12
C GLN A 18 -2.85 -31.07 20.61
N LYS A 19 -2.89 -30.22 19.58
CA LYS A 19 -4.14 -29.60 19.09
C LYS A 19 -4.85 -30.40 17.99
N TYR A 20 -4.11 -30.96 17.04
CA TYR A 20 -4.67 -31.62 15.86
C TYR A 20 -4.47 -33.14 15.88
N GLY A 21 -3.59 -33.65 16.74
CA GLY A 21 -3.31 -35.07 16.91
C GLY A 21 -2.22 -35.60 15.98
N LYS A 22 -1.65 -36.76 16.35
CA LYS A 22 -0.58 -37.45 15.60
C LYS A 22 -0.79 -37.58 14.08
N PRO A 23 -2.00 -37.86 13.55
CA PRO A 23 -2.19 -37.97 12.09
C PRO A 23 -1.91 -36.67 11.32
N PHE A 24 -2.03 -35.51 11.98
CA PHE A 24 -1.77 -34.20 11.38
C PHE A 24 -0.32 -33.75 11.48
N LEU A 25 0.54 -34.50 12.19
CA LEU A 25 1.98 -34.24 12.27
C LEU A 25 2.71 -34.72 11.02
N SER A 26 3.60 -33.90 10.45
CA SER A 26 4.43 -34.37 9.32
C SER A 26 5.33 -35.55 9.76
N PRO A 27 5.38 -36.67 9.00
CA PRO A 27 6.20 -37.84 9.36
C PRO A 27 7.68 -37.54 9.54
N GLN A 28 8.19 -36.52 8.83
CA GLN A 28 9.54 -36.00 8.97
C GLN A 28 9.50 -34.52 9.38
N VAL A 29 10.58 -34.04 9.99
CA VAL A 29 10.83 -32.61 10.23
C VAL A 29 10.88 -31.88 8.89
N ARG A 30 10.20 -30.73 8.79
CA ARG A 30 10.18 -29.91 7.56
C ARG A 30 11.10 -28.72 7.74
N GLN A 31 12.21 -28.70 7.01
CA GLN A 31 13.08 -27.53 6.94
C GLN A 31 12.89 -26.78 5.62
N PHE A 32 12.68 -25.48 5.74
CA PHE A 32 12.49 -24.58 4.60
C PHE A 32 13.72 -23.68 4.45
N SER A 33 14.16 -23.49 3.21
CA SER A 33 15.25 -22.60 2.85
C SER A 33 14.90 -21.79 1.60
N THR A 34 15.19 -20.50 1.63
CA THR A 34 15.17 -19.63 0.46
C THR A 34 16.48 -19.78 -0.32
N LYS A 35 16.45 -19.44 -1.61
CA LYS A 35 17.64 -19.40 -2.49
C LYS A 35 18.23 -17.99 -2.63
N ALA A 36 17.60 -16.99 -2.03
CA ALA A 36 17.80 -15.58 -2.31
C ALA A 36 18.86 -15.00 -1.38
N ARG A 37 20.12 -15.19 -1.78
CA ARG A 37 21.36 -14.93 -1.02
C ARG A 37 21.51 -13.48 -0.55
N ASN A 38 20.79 -13.14 0.52
CA ASN A 38 20.73 -11.83 1.15
C ASN A 38 21.42 -11.90 2.54
N ALA A 39 22.10 -10.83 2.95
CA ALA A 39 22.77 -10.77 4.26
C ALA A 39 21.82 -11.04 5.44
N GLN A 40 20.53 -10.72 5.30
CA GLN A 40 19.47 -10.96 6.29
C GLN A 40 18.94 -12.41 6.31
N GLU A 41 19.47 -13.33 5.49
CA GLU A 41 19.13 -14.77 5.60
C GLU A 41 19.72 -15.44 6.85
N ALA A 42 20.67 -14.77 7.54
CA ALA A 42 21.25 -15.24 8.81
C ALA A 42 20.27 -15.23 10.01
N HIS A 43 19.08 -14.63 9.85
CA HIS A 43 18.04 -14.61 10.87
C HIS A 43 17.08 -15.80 10.76
N GLU A 44 16.29 -16.04 11.80
CA GLU A 44 15.20 -17.01 11.79
C GLU A 44 13.96 -16.47 11.05
N ALA A 45 12.99 -17.32 10.75
CA ALA A 45 11.67 -16.91 10.29
C ALA A 45 10.90 -16.13 11.36
N ILE A 46 9.92 -15.32 10.94
CA ILE A 46 8.95 -14.71 11.86
C ILE A 46 8.02 -15.82 12.38
N ARG A 47 8.05 -16.04 13.70
CA ARG A 47 7.34 -17.12 14.42
C ARG A 47 6.97 -16.67 15.84
N PRO A 48 6.16 -17.44 16.58
CA PRO A 48 6.02 -17.23 18.03
C PRO A 48 7.36 -17.42 18.76
N ALA A 49 7.59 -16.60 19.78
CA ALA A 49 8.79 -16.64 20.61
C ALA A 49 8.73 -17.74 21.68
N GLY A 50 9.90 -18.04 22.29
CA GLY A 50 10.04 -19.02 23.37
C GLY A 50 10.26 -20.46 22.92
N GLU A 51 10.48 -21.33 23.91
CA GLU A 51 10.64 -22.79 23.74
C GLU A 51 9.30 -23.50 23.53
N SER A 52 8.21 -22.96 24.10
CA SER A 52 6.84 -23.40 23.90
C SER A 52 6.02 -22.25 23.34
N PHE A 53 5.35 -22.44 22.20
CA PHE A 53 4.51 -21.40 21.63
C PHE A 53 3.25 -21.21 22.48
N ARG A 54 3.01 -19.97 22.92
CA ARG A 54 1.79 -19.61 23.64
C ARG A 54 0.59 -19.71 22.69
N ASP A 55 -0.53 -20.19 23.21
CA ASP A 55 -1.80 -20.17 22.47
C ASP A 55 -2.22 -18.70 22.23
N PRO A 56 -2.70 -18.31 21.03
CA PRO A 56 -3.22 -16.98 20.76
C PRO A 56 -4.20 -16.47 21.84
N VAL A 57 -5.13 -17.30 22.29
CA VAL A 57 -6.14 -16.95 23.32
C VAL A 57 -5.48 -16.71 24.69
N ALA A 58 -4.38 -17.39 24.98
CA ALA A 58 -3.62 -17.24 26.22
C ALA A 58 -2.59 -16.10 26.20
N THR A 59 -2.44 -15.37 25.08
CA THR A 59 -1.45 -14.28 24.99
C THR A 59 -1.81 -13.05 25.81
N GLY A 60 -3.10 -12.77 25.99
CA GLY A 60 -3.59 -11.49 26.52
C GLY A 60 -3.54 -10.34 25.51
N LEU A 61 -3.21 -10.61 24.24
CA LEU A 61 -3.30 -9.63 23.15
C LEU A 61 -4.77 -9.46 22.71
N ASP A 62 -5.08 -8.29 22.15
CA ASP A 62 -6.38 -8.02 21.54
C ASP A 62 -6.25 -7.41 20.13
N GLY A 63 -7.40 -7.19 19.49
CA GLY A 63 -7.50 -6.48 18.21
C GLY A 63 -6.55 -6.96 17.12
N ARG A 64 -5.72 -6.05 16.61
CA ARG A 64 -4.81 -6.31 15.49
C ARG A 64 -3.57 -7.11 15.89
N ASP A 65 -3.11 -6.95 17.13
CA ASP A 65 -1.90 -7.61 17.60
C ASP A 65 -2.19 -9.10 17.85
N LEU A 66 -3.37 -9.42 18.38
CA LEU A 66 -3.88 -10.79 18.45
C LEU A 66 -4.03 -11.40 17.05
N ALA A 67 -4.69 -10.71 16.11
CA ALA A 67 -4.91 -11.23 14.75
C ALA A 67 -3.59 -11.51 14.01
N LEU A 68 -2.59 -10.61 14.14
CA LEU A 68 -1.27 -10.81 13.54
C LEU A 68 -0.50 -11.95 14.23
N TYR A 69 -0.55 -12.04 15.56
CA TYR A 69 0.05 -13.16 16.29
C TYR A 69 -0.58 -14.49 15.90
N GLU A 70 -1.90 -14.56 15.80
CA GLU A 70 -2.65 -15.75 15.40
C GLU A 70 -2.28 -16.18 13.97
N LEU A 71 -2.16 -15.23 13.03
CA LEU A 71 -1.71 -15.51 11.66
C LEU A 71 -0.28 -16.11 11.64
N ILE A 72 0.65 -15.51 12.39
CA ILE A 72 2.04 -15.99 12.54
C ILE A 72 2.06 -17.39 13.17
N TRP A 73 1.28 -17.61 14.23
CA TRP A 73 1.14 -18.87 14.93
C TRP A 73 0.57 -19.96 14.01
N LYS A 74 -0.57 -19.70 13.34
CA LYS A 74 -1.24 -20.62 12.40
C LYS A 74 -0.28 -21.03 11.28
N ARG A 75 0.42 -20.06 10.67
CA ARG A 75 1.40 -20.31 9.59
C ARG A 75 2.62 -21.11 10.07
N THR A 76 3.13 -20.85 11.28
CA THR A 76 4.27 -21.56 11.85
C THR A 76 3.90 -23.02 12.18
N VAL A 77 2.76 -23.24 12.83
CA VAL A 77 2.25 -24.57 13.19
C VAL A 77 1.95 -25.39 11.92
N ALA A 78 1.26 -24.81 10.94
CA ALA A 78 0.98 -25.43 9.65
C ALA A 78 2.25 -25.88 8.90
N SER A 79 3.38 -25.18 9.07
CA SER A 79 4.64 -25.55 8.40
C SER A 79 5.17 -26.95 8.75
N GLN A 80 4.80 -27.48 9.94
CA GLN A 80 5.21 -28.81 10.42
C GLN A 80 4.10 -29.87 10.34
N MET A 81 2.93 -29.51 9.79
CA MET A 81 1.81 -30.43 9.61
C MET A 81 2.00 -31.32 8.37
N ALA A 82 1.26 -32.43 8.34
CA ALA A 82 1.19 -33.33 7.20
C ALA A 82 0.53 -32.66 5.97
N ASP A 83 0.89 -33.12 4.78
CA ASP A 83 0.29 -32.63 3.53
C ASP A 83 -1.21 -32.97 3.47
N ALA A 84 -1.99 -32.07 2.88
CA ALA A 84 -3.37 -32.35 2.52
C ALA A 84 -3.43 -33.42 1.41
N LYS A 85 -4.39 -34.34 1.51
CA LYS A 85 -4.69 -35.32 0.46
C LYS A 85 -5.98 -34.90 -0.22
N LEU A 86 -5.92 -34.83 -1.56
CA LEU A 86 -6.97 -34.29 -2.41
C LEU A 86 -7.25 -35.27 -3.54
N THR A 87 -8.50 -35.67 -3.71
CA THR A 87 -8.98 -36.36 -4.91
C THR A 87 -9.54 -35.31 -5.87
N MET A 88 -8.91 -35.20 -7.03
CA MET A 88 -9.37 -34.34 -8.13
C MET A 88 -10.08 -35.21 -9.17
N LEU A 89 -11.35 -34.92 -9.45
CA LEU A 89 -12.13 -35.61 -10.47
C LEU A 89 -12.27 -34.73 -11.71
N SER A 90 -12.24 -35.34 -12.89
CA SER A 90 -12.55 -34.67 -14.16
C SER A 90 -13.50 -35.57 -14.94
N VAL A 91 -14.65 -35.03 -15.30
CA VAL A 91 -15.69 -35.73 -16.07
C VAL A 91 -15.81 -35.03 -17.41
N ASP A 92 -15.46 -35.75 -18.48
CA ASP A 92 -15.67 -35.32 -19.85
C ASP A 92 -16.95 -35.98 -20.38
N LEU A 93 -17.96 -35.16 -20.72
CA LEU A 93 -19.24 -35.61 -21.25
C LEU A 93 -19.34 -35.27 -22.74
N GLN A 94 -19.76 -36.24 -23.55
CA GLN A 94 -20.01 -36.05 -24.98
C GLN A 94 -21.52 -36.02 -25.24
N ALA A 95 -22.00 -34.95 -25.87
CA ALA A 95 -23.39 -34.79 -26.27
C ALA A 95 -23.48 -34.65 -27.80
N SER A 96 -24.33 -35.46 -28.43
CA SER A 96 -24.63 -35.30 -29.85
C SER A 96 -25.68 -34.20 -30.03
N ALA A 97 -25.31 -33.13 -30.71
CA ALA A 97 -26.21 -32.06 -31.12
C ALA A 97 -26.78 -32.39 -32.51
N ALA A 98 -28.11 -32.52 -32.60
CA ALA A 98 -28.79 -32.92 -33.83
C ALA A 98 -28.42 -31.99 -35.01
N GLY A 99 -27.75 -32.55 -36.02
CA GLY A 99 -27.28 -31.83 -37.21
C GLY A 99 -26.03 -30.96 -37.03
N LEU A 100 -25.50 -30.81 -35.80
CA LEU A 100 -24.36 -29.92 -35.49
C LEU A 100 -23.10 -30.68 -35.02
N GLY A 101 -23.17 -32.01 -34.86
CA GLY A 101 -22.04 -32.87 -34.48
C GLY A 101 -21.97 -33.15 -32.98
N THR A 102 -20.77 -33.44 -32.47
CA THR A 102 -20.56 -33.78 -31.06
C THR A 102 -19.97 -32.61 -30.28
N ALA A 103 -20.67 -32.17 -29.23
CA ALA A 103 -20.17 -31.21 -28.25
C ALA A 103 -19.50 -31.94 -27.08
N ASN A 104 -18.38 -31.39 -26.60
CA ASN A 104 -17.66 -31.88 -25.42
C ASN A 104 -17.85 -30.90 -24.26
N PHE A 105 -18.36 -31.39 -23.14
CA PHE A 105 -18.47 -30.65 -21.88
C PHE A 105 -17.47 -31.22 -20.88
N ARG A 106 -16.87 -30.36 -20.04
CA ARG A 106 -15.99 -30.79 -18.96
C ARG A 106 -16.48 -30.23 -17.64
N SER A 107 -16.59 -31.11 -16.65
CA SER A 107 -16.75 -30.72 -15.24
C SER A 107 -15.55 -31.18 -14.44
N THR A 108 -15.11 -30.39 -13.46
CA THR A 108 -13.97 -30.70 -12.60
C THR A 108 -14.37 -30.61 -11.13
N GLY A 109 -14.17 -31.69 -10.40
CA GLY A 109 -14.44 -31.80 -8.98
C GLY A 109 -13.18 -31.87 -8.13
N LYS A 110 -13.33 -31.54 -6.86
CA LYS A 110 -12.27 -31.63 -5.83
C LYS A 110 -12.90 -32.08 -4.52
N ARG A 111 -12.32 -33.11 -3.91
CA ARG A 111 -12.62 -33.58 -2.55
C ARG A 111 -11.34 -33.61 -1.71
N ILE A 112 -11.47 -33.33 -0.41
CA ILE A 112 -10.41 -33.29 0.59
C ILE A 112 -10.49 -34.58 1.41
N ASP A 113 -9.76 -35.62 0.99
CA ASP A 113 -9.74 -36.90 1.71
C ASP A 113 -8.97 -36.78 3.04
N PHE A 114 -8.10 -35.78 3.18
CA PHE A 114 -7.45 -35.42 4.44
C PHE A 114 -6.98 -33.95 4.41
N ALA A 115 -7.43 -33.12 5.34
CA ALA A 115 -7.12 -31.69 5.34
C ALA A 115 -5.64 -31.36 5.59
N GLY A 116 -4.91 -32.19 6.35
CA GLY A 116 -3.51 -31.91 6.71
C GLY A 116 -3.32 -30.50 7.28
N PHE A 117 -2.31 -29.78 6.79
CA PHE A 117 -2.01 -28.40 7.21
C PHE A 117 -3.14 -27.38 6.98
N PHE A 118 -4.09 -27.64 6.07
CA PHE A 118 -5.23 -26.73 5.85
C PHE A 118 -6.08 -26.54 7.11
N ARG A 119 -6.11 -27.54 8.01
CA ARG A 119 -6.85 -27.47 9.28
C ARG A 119 -6.30 -26.43 10.27
N ALA A 120 -5.07 -25.95 10.06
CA ALA A 120 -4.52 -24.82 10.83
C ALA A 120 -4.46 -23.53 10.01
N TYR A 121 -4.31 -23.61 8.68
CA TYR A 121 -4.07 -22.45 7.84
C TYR A 121 -4.58 -22.65 6.41
N VAL A 122 -5.48 -21.76 5.97
CA VAL A 122 -5.83 -21.55 4.54
C VAL A 122 -5.39 -20.14 4.15
N GLU A 123 -4.71 -20.00 3.02
CA GLU A 123 -4.18 -18.70 2.59
C GLU A 123 -5.31 -17.78 2.13
N GLY A 124 -5.50 -16.65 2.83
CA GLY A 124 -6.57 -15.69 2.53
C GLY A 124 -7.90 -15.91 3.24
N SER A 125 -7.96 -16.77 4.27
CA SER A 125 -9.12 -16.90 5.16
C SER A 125 -8.72 -16.89 6.63
N ASP A 126 -9.51 -16.21 7.46
CA ASP A 126 -9.37 -16.20 8.92
C ASP A 126 -10.00 -17.45 9.57
N ASP A 127 -11.03 -18.01 8.92
CA ASP A 127 -11.68 -19.29 9.25
C ASP A 127 -11.20 -20.39 8.28
N PRO A 128 -10.37 -21.36 8.75
CA PRO A 128 -9.89 -22.46 7.91
C PRO A 128 -10.98 -23.48 7.57
N ASP A 129 -11.96 -23.71 8.46
CA ASP A 129 -12.97 -24.76 8.29
C ASP A 129 -14.03 -24.32 7.27
N ALA A 130 -14.54 -23.08 7.37
CA ALA A 130 -15.41 -22.50 6.35
C ALA A 130 -14.72 -22.40 4.96
N ALA A 131 -13.41 -22.12 4.94
CA ALA A 131 -12.63 -22.06 3.71
C ALA A 131 -12.18 -23.43 3.17
N LEU A 132 -12.30 -24.49 3.97
CA LEU A 132 -12.16 -25.88 3.55
C LEU A 132 -13.43 -26.37 2.85
N GLU A 133 -14.61 -26.09 3.42
CA GLU A 133 -15.90 -26.41 2.82
C GLU A 133 -16.09 -25.69 1.47
N GLY A 134 -15.83 -24.38 1.41
CA GLY A 134 -15.87 -23.60 0.16
C GLY A 134 -14.81 -23.99 -0.89
N GLN A 135 -13.93 -24.95 -0.57
CA GLN A 135 -12.89 -25.45 -1.45
C GLN A 135 -13.19 -26.83 -2.06
N GLU A 136 -14.28 -27.48 -1.67
CA GLU A 136 -14.76 -28.72 -2.28
C GLU A 136 -15.73 -28.42 -3.41
N VAL A 137 -15.56 -29.15 -4.51
CA VAL A 137 -16.53 -29.20 -5.61
C VAL A 137 -16.85 -30.66 -5.80
N LEU A 138 -17.84 -31.15 -5.06
CA LEU A 138 -18.21 -32.56 -5.08
C LEU A 138 -19.00 -32.84 -6.36
N LEU A 139 -18.48 -33.79 -7.16
CA LEU A 139 -19.22 -34.35 -8.29
C LEU A 139 -19.93 -35.63 -7.85
N PRO A 140 -21.08 -35.97 -8.46
CA PRO A 140 -21.73 -37.25 -8.23
C PRO A 140 -20.81 -38.40 -8.65
N ALA A 141 -21.02 -39.57 -8.05
CA ALA A 141 -20.38 -40.81 -8.52
C ALA A 141 -20.87 -41.12 -9.94
N LEU A 142 -19.94 -41.26 -10.87
CA LEU A 142 -20.19 -41.56 -12.28
C LEU A 142 -19.18 -42.61 -12.76
N SER A 143 -19.62 -43.48 -13.66
CA SER A 143 -18.82 -44.51 -14.33
C SER A 143 -18.70 -44.20 -15.83
N GLU A 144 -17.69 -44.77 -16.50
CA GLU A 144 -17.59 -44.68 -17.96
C GLU A 144 -18.81 -45.32 -18.63
N GLY A 145 -19.47 -44.57 -19.53
CA GLY A 145 -20.70 -45.01 -20.20
C GLY A 145 -22.01 -44.54 -19.56
N ASP A 146 -21.96 -43.91 -18.38
CA ASP A 146 -23.13 -43.28 -17.75
C ASP A 146 -23.72 -42.17 -18.64
N LYS A 147 -25.04 -42.03 -18.60
CA LYS A 147 -25.81 -41.11 -19.46
C LYS A 147 -26.67 -40.16 -18.62
N PRO A 148 -26.07 -39.16 -17.93
CA PRO A 148 -26.83 -38.17 -17.19
C PRO A 148 -27.75 -37.39 -18.12
N SER A 149 -28.97 -37.10 -17.68
CA SER A 149 -29.92 -36.28 -18.41
C SER A 149 -29.51 -34.80 -18.36
N CYS A 150 -29.56 -34.13 -19.51
CA CYS A 150 -29.39 -32.69 -19.58
C CYS A 150 -30.64 -31.99 -19.02
N LEU A 151 -30.50 -31.27 -17.91
CA LEU A 151 -31.61 -30.53 -17.29
C LEU A 151 -31.84 -29.16 -17.93
N ALA A 152 -30.75 -28.43 -18.21
CA ALA A 152 -30.75 -27.11 -18.84
C ALA A 152 -29.43 -26.87 -19.58
N VAL A 153 -29.46 -26.00 -20.58
CA VAL A 153 -28.26 -25.49 -21.27
C VAL A 153 -28.36 -23.97 -21.31
N GLU A 154 -27.35 -23.28 -20.78
CA GLU A 154 -27.26 -21.83 -20.78
C GLU A 154 -26.04 -21.38 -21.58
N ALA A 155 -26.21 -20.37 -22.45
CA ALA A 155 -25.13 -19.80 -23.23
C ALA A 155 -24.51 -18.60 -22.48
N LEU A 156 -23.43 -18.85 -21.75
CA LEU A 156 -22.74 -17.82 -20.98
C LEU A 156 -21.78 -17.00 -21.84
N GLY A 157 -22.01 -15.68 -21.89
CA GLY A 157 -21.08 -14.72 -22.47
C GLY A 157 -19.99 -14.31 -21.47
N HIS A 158 -18.73 -14.29 -21.92
CA HIS A 158 -17.60 -13.84 -21.11
C HIS A 158 -16.75 -12.82 -21.89
N GLN A 159 -16.16 -11.86 -21.17
CA GLN A 159 -15.22 -10.88 -21.72
C GLN A 159 -13.88 -11.00 -20.99
N THR A 160 -12.78 -10.81 -21.71
CA THR A 160 -11.43 -10.79 -21.14
C THR A 160 -11.23 -9.54 -20.30
N GLN A 161 -10.90 -9.71 -19.03
CA GLN A 161 -10.53 -8.60 -18.15
C GLN A 161 -9.05 -8.21 -18.34
N PRO A 162 -8.70 -6.93 -18.16
CA PRO A 162 -7.30 -6.49 -18.19
C PRO A 162 -6.52 -7.05 -16.98
N PRO A 163 -5.17 -6.98 -17.00
CA PRO A 163 -4.36 -7.33 -15.83
C PRO A 163 -4.76 -6.52 -14.60
N ALA A 164 -4.92 -7.19 -13.45
CA ALA A 164 -5.25 -6.53 -12.20
C ALA A 164 -4.11 -5.59 -11.75
N ARG A 165 -4.48 -4.43 -11.19
CA ARG A 165 -3.54 -3.52 -10.51
C ARG A 165 -2.89 -4.21 -9.30
N TYR A 166 -1.70 -3.75 -8.93
CA TYR A 166 -1.03 -4.24 -7.72
C TYR A 166 -1.78 -3.79 -6.46
N SER A 167 -2.09 -4.73 -5.57
CA SER A 167 -2.25 -4.43 -4.14
C SER A 167 -0.87 -4.28 -3.48
N GLU A 168 -0.82 -3.78 -2.24
CA GLU A 168 0.43 -3.70 -1.48
C GLU A 168 1.15 -5.07 -1.42
N ALA A 169 0.42 -6.14 -1.08
CA ALA A 169 0.97 -7.50 -1.03
C ALA A 169 1.45 -8.00 -2.40
N ALA A 170 0.76 -7.65 -3.49
CA ALA A 170 1.20 -8.02 -4.84
C ALA A 170 2.45 -7.23 -5.26
N LEU A 171 2.58 -5.97 -4.84
CA LEU A 171 3.77 -5.15 -5.09
C LEU A 171 4.97 -5.63 -4.28
N VAL A 172 4.82 -5.94 -2.98
CA VAL A 172 5.90 -6.53 -2.17
C VAL A 172 6.41 -7.83 -2.80
N LYS A 173 5.50 -8.70 -3.25
CA LYS A 173 5.86 -9.94 -3.95
C LYS A 173 6.58 -9.71 -5.28
N MET A 174 6.27 -8.63 -5.99
CA MET A 174 6.96 -8.26 -7.21
C MET A 174 8.35 -7.68 -6.92
N LEU A 175 8.47 -6.80 -5.93
CA LEU A 175 9.75 -6.24 -5.46
C LEU A 175 10.71 -7.36 -5.02
N GLU A 176 10.24 -8.29 -4.18
CA GLU A 176 11.00 -9.48 -3.75
C GLU A 176 11.44 -10.35 -4.95
N LYS A 177 10.55 -10.58 -5.91
CA LYS A 177 10.84 -11.37 -7.13
C LYS A 177 11.89 -10.73 -8.03
N GLU A 178 11.86 -9.41 -8.18
CA GLU A 178 12.84 -8.66 -8.97
C GLU A 178 14.14 -8.38 -8.18
N GLY A 179 14.19 -8.71 -6.88
CA GLY A 179 15.36 -8.48 -6.01
C GLY A 179 15.53 -7.04 -5.52
N ILE A 180 14.49 -6.22 -5.67
CA ILE A 180 14.46 -4.80 -5.32
C ILE A 180 13.96 -4.62 -3.89
N GLY A 181 14.70 -3.85 -3.09
CA GLY A 181 14.38 -3.64 -1.69
C GLY A 181 14.62 -4.89 -0.82
N ARG A 182 14.32 -4.75 0.46
CA ARG A 182 14.66 -5.69 1.53
C ARG A 182 13.50 -5.76 2.54
N PRO A 183 13.44 -6.77 3.42
CA PRO A 183 12.43 -6.85 4.49
C PRO A 183 12.24 -5.57 5.31
N SER A 184 13.32 -4.79 5.49
CA SER A 184 13.32 -3.48 6.17
C SER A 184 12.79 -2.32 5.33
N THR A 185 12.67 -2.46 4.00
CA THR A 185 12.31 -1.35 3.09
C THR A 185 10.99 -1.53 2.35
N TYR A 186 10.41 -2.74 2.25
CA TYR A 186 9.16 -2.95 1.50
C TYR A 186 8.00 -2.03 1.95
N ALA A 187 7.75 -1.94 3.26
CA ALA A 187 6.70 -1.08 3.80
C ALA A 187 6.99 0.42 3.61
N SER A 188 8.26 0.83 3.74
CA SER A 188 8.65 2.24 3.58
C SER A 188 8.70 2.68 2.12
N ILE A 189 8.99 1.79 1.16
CA ILE A 189 8.86 2.05 -0.28
C ILE A 189 7.40 2.37 -0.60
N ILE A 190 6.46 1.50 -0.19
CA ILE A 190 5.02 1.67 -0.45
C ILE A 190 4.49 2.94 0.23
N GLY A 191 4.83 3.15 1.51
CA GLY A 191 4.47 4.39 2.22
C GLY A 191 5.01 5.64 1.51
N THR A 192 6.28 5.63 1.08
CA THR A 192 6.89 6.79 0.42
C THR A 192 6.23 7.13 -0.92
N ILE A 193 5.88 6.15 -1.76
CA ILE A 193 5.23 6.44 -3.05
C ILE A 193 3.79 6.94 -2.88
N VAL A 194 3.10 6.52 -1.82
CA VAL A 194 1.76 7.01 -1.47
C VAL A 194 1.82 8.41 -0.85
N ASP A 195 2.67 8.62 0.16
CA ASP A 195 2.83 9.89 0.87
C ASP A 195 3.31 11.03 -0.06
N ARG A 196 4.11 10.71 -1.08
CA ARG A 196 4.56 11.65 -2.11
C ARG A 196 3.58 11.83 -3.28
N GLY A 197 2.44 11.13 -3.27
CA GLY A 197 1.39 11.26 -4.29
C GLY A 197 1.75 10.66 -5.66
N TYR A 198 2.71 9.74 -5.73
CA TYR A 198 2.98 8.96 -6.94
C TYR A 198 1.93 7.86 -7.15
N ALA A 199 1.44 7.26 -6.07
CA ALA A 199 0.34 6.31 -6.08
C ALA A 199 -0.75 6.71 -5.08
N THR A 200 -1.98 6.28 -5.33
CA THR A 200 -3.10 6.34 -4.38
C THR A 200 -3.63 4.94 -4.14
N LEU A 201 -4.04 4.65 -2.88
CA LEU A 201 -4.64 3.38 -2.53
C LEU A 201 -6.18 3.49 -2.66
N LEU A 202 -6.73 2.89 -3.72
CA LEU A 202 -8.16 2.87 -4.02
C LEU A 202 -8.65 1.42 -4.02
N ALA A 203 -9.60 1.09 -3.15
CA ALA A 203 -10.16 -0.26 -3.01
C ALA A 203 -9.08 -1.37 -2.92
N ASN A 204 -8.05 -1.16 -2.08
CA ASN A 204 -6.88 -2.03 -1.89
C ASN A 204 -5.96 -2.21 -3.12
N ALA A 205 -6.15 -1.42 -4.19
CA ALA A 205 -5.26 -1.35 -5.34
C ALA A 205 -4.46 -0.04 -5.35
N LEU A 206 -3.19 -0.11 -5.71
CA LEU A 206 -2.32 1.03 -5.96
C LEU A 206 -2.55 1.53 -7.39
N THR A 207 -3.02 2.77 -7.51
CA THR A 207 -3.24 3.43 -8.80
C THR A 207 -2.24 4.59 -8.96
N PRO A 208 -1.44 4.63 -10.04
CA PRO A 208 -0.49 5.71 -10.28
C PRO A 208 -1.19 7.04 -10.57
N SER A 209 -0.55 8.15 -10.19
CA SER A 209 -1.00 9.51 -10.54
C SER A 209 -0.36 10.01 -11.85
N PHE A 210 -0.89 11.08 -12.44
CA PHE A 210 -0.24 11.76 -13.57
C PHE A 210 1.18 12.24 -13.23
N THR A 211 1.46 12.57 -11.96
CA THR A 211 2.80 12.94 -11.50
C THR A 211 3.77 11.76 -11.57
N ALA A 212 3.30 10.54 -11.29
CA ALA A 212 4.11 9.34 -11.49
C ALA A 212 4.41 9.09 -12.97
N PHE A 213 3.43 9.26 -13.86
CA PHE A 213 3.66 9.14 -15.32
C PHE A 213 4.74 10.13 -15.79
N ALA A 214 4.64 11.42 -15.41
CA ALA A 214 5.61 12.44 -15.80
C ALA A 214 7.02 12.14 -15.26
N VAL A 215 7.14 11.76 -13.98
CA VAL A 215 8.45 11.48 -13.36
C VAL A 215 9.05 10.17 -13.88
N THR A 216 8.25 9.12 -14.08
CA THR A 216 8.74 7.86 -14.68
C THR A 216 9.22 8.10 -16.10
N ALA A 217 8.44 8.78 -16.96
CA ALA A 217 8.86 9.07 -18.33
C ALA A 217 10.16 9.89 -18.38
N LEU A 218 10.28 10.94 -17.55
CA LEU A 218 11.51 11.72 -17.40
C LEU A 218 12.72 10.84 -17.02
N LEU A 219 12.54 9.90 -16.09
CA LEU A 219 13.61 9.02 -15.64
C LEU A 219 13.92 7.91 -16.65
N GLU A 220 12.95 7.40 -17.40
CA GLU A 220 13.17 6.40 -18.45
C GLU A 220 13.90 7.01 -19.66
N GLU A 221 13.57 8.26 -20.04
CA GLU A 221 14.24 8.98 -21.12
C GLU A 221 15.64 9.47 -20.72
N HIS A 222 15.74 10.19 -19.60
CA HIS A 222 16.99 10.83 -19.21
C HIS A 222 17.86 10.00 -18.25
N PHE A 223 17.37 8.97 -17.56
CA PHE A 223 18.16 8.18 -16.61
C PHE A 223 17.84 6.66 -16.61
N PRO A 224 17.77 6.00 -17.79
CA PRO A 224 17.24 4.63 -17.92
C PRO A 224 17.95 3.59 -17.03
N GLU A 225 19.26 3.73 -16.81
CA GLU A 225 20.00 2.81 -15.93
C GLU A 225 19.58 2.94 -14.45
N LEU A 226 19.14 4.12 -13.99
CA LEU A 226 18.76 4.33 -12.60
C LEU A 226 17.35 3.79 -12.27
N VAL A 227 16.53 3.54 -13.29
CA VAL A 227 15.19 2.93 -13.15
C VAL A 227 15.11 1.48 -13.67
N ASP A 228 16.20 0.95 -14.26
CA ASP A 228 16.33 -0.48 -14.56
C ASP A 228 16.17 -1.32 -13.28
N THR A 229 15.22 -2.25 -13.30
CA THR A 229 14.99 -3.19 -12.19
C THR A 229 16.24 -4.05 -11.95
N GLY A 230 16.94 -4.42 -13.02
CA GLY A 230 18.18 -5.17 -12.94
C GLY A 230 19.30 -4.39 -12.25
N PHE A 231 19.46 -3.10 -12.55
CA PHE A 231 20.45 -2.22 -11.92
C PHE A 231 20.18 -2.06 -10.44
N THR A 232 18.92 -1.79 -10.10
CA THR A 232 18.48 -1.64 -8.71
C THR A 232 18.75 -2.92 -7.91
N ALA A 233 18.41 -4.09 -8.47
CA ALA A 233 18.70 -5.38 -7.84
C ALA A 233 20.22 -5.66 -7.71
N ARG A 234 21.04 -5.26 -8.70
CA ARG A 234 22.51 -5.35 -8.61
C ARG A 234 23.05 -4.48 -7.47
N MET A 235 22.62 -3.22 -7.38
CA MET A 235 23.00 -2.29 -6.31
C MET A 235 22.66 -2.87 -4.92
N GLU A 236 21.43 -3.31 -4.72
CA GLU A 236 20.97 -3.94 -3.47
C GLU A 236 21.82 -5.18 -3.09
N ASN A 237 22.16 -6.02 -4.06
CA ASN A 237 23.04 -7.18 -3.84
C ASN A 237 24.48 -6.76 -3.47
N THR A 238 25.02 -5.69 -4.08
CA THR A 238 26.34 -5.16 -3.69
C THR A 238 26.33 -4.56 -2.28
N LEU A 239 25.23 -3.95 -1.85
CA LEU A 239 25.06 -3.50 -0.45
C LEU A 239 25.05 -4.69 0.53
N ASP A 240 24.42 -5.81 0.18
CA ASP A 240 24.52 -7.05 0.98
C ASP A 240 25.96 -7.60 1.01
N GLU A 241 26.70 -7.54 -0.10
CA GLU A 241 28.10 -7.94 -0.17
C GLU A 241 29.01 -7.05 0.69
N ILE A 242 28.76 -5.73 0.70
CA ILE A 242 29.41 -4.76 1.61
C ILE A 242 29.12 -5.12 3.07
N SER A 243 27.85 -5.37 3.43
CA SER A 243 27.48 -5.72 4.81
C SER A 243 28.12 -7.01 5.32
N THR A 244 28.49 -7.92 4.39
CA THR A 244 29.19 -9.18 4.70
C THR A 244 30.71 -9.09 4.52
N GLY A 245 31.26 -7.88 4.28
CA GLY A 245 32.70 -7.65 4.16
C GLY A 245 33.34 -8.23 2.89
N LYS A 246 32.57 -8.53 1.85
CA LYS A 246 33.08 -9.04 0.56
C LYS A 246 33.51 -7.94 -0.40
N VAL A 247 32.94 -6.74 -0.25
CA VAL A 247 33.17 -5.57 -1.08
C VAL A 247 33.40 -4.36 -0.17
N ASP A 248 34.39 -3.53 -0.50
CA ASP A 248 34.63 -2.28 0.23
C ASP A 248 33.65 -1.18 -0.20
N TRP A 249 33.04 -0.52 0.78
CA TRP A 249 32.01 0.50 0.53
C TRP A 249 32.56 1.78 -0.13
N LEU A 250 33.79 2.18 0.21
CA LEU A 250 34.41 3.42 -0.31
C LEU A 250 34.66 3.35 -1.83
N PRO A 251 35.35 2.33 -2.37
CA PRO A 251 35.50 2.16 -3.82
C PRO A 251 34.16 2.06 -4.55
N TYR A 252 33.17 1.37 -3.97
CA TYR A 252 31.84 1.26 -4.56
C TYR A 252 31.13 2.62 -4.68
N LEU A 253 31.12 3.43 -3.62
CA LEU A 253 30.53 4.77 -3.67
C LEU A 253 31.30 5.72 -4.60
N ASP A 254 32.63 5.63 -4.63
CA ASP A 254 33.45 6.47 -5.52
C ASP A 254 33.19 6.14 -6.99
N GLN A 255 33.07 4.85 -7.33
CA GLN A 255 32.68 4.39 -8.67
C GLN A 255 31.24 4.79 -9.02
N PHE A 256 30.28 4.57 -8.12
CA PHE A 256 28.86 4.89 -8.33
C PHE A 256 28.62 6.39 -8.52
N PHE A 257 29.35 7.24 -7.78
CA PHE A 257 29.16 8.69 -7.84
C PHE A 257 30.05 9.36 -8.90
N LYS A 258 31.36 9.09 -8.90
CA LYS A 258 32.38 9.79 -9.71
C LYS A 258 32.95 8.98 -10.89
N GLY A 259 32.57 7.73 -11.08
CA GLY A 259 33.03 6.96 -12.25
C GLY A 259 32.60 7.60 -13.57
N ASP A 260 33.17 7.17 -14.71
CA ASP A 260 32.87 7.76 -16.03
C ASP A 260 31.37 7.68 -16.44
N GLN A 261 30.64 6.77 -15.81
CA GLN A 261 29.18 6.57 -15.89
C GLN A 261 28.49 6.75 -14.52
N GLY A 262 29.18 7.35 -13.54
CA GLY A 262 28.67 7.62 -12.21
C GLY A 262 27.65 8.76 -12.21
N LEU A 263 26.85 8.82 -11.13
CA LEU A 263 25.71 9.72 -11.00
C LEU A 263 26.05 11.20 -11.26
N GLU A 264 27.20 11.68 -10.77
CA GLU A 264 27.65 13.07 -10.99
C GLU A 264 27.83 13.38 -12.47
N HIS A 265 28.47 12.49 -13.22
CA HIS A 265 28.67 12.63 -14.66
C HIS A 265 27.39 12.39 -15.48
N GLN A 266 26.48 11.52 -15.03
CA GLN A 266 25.18 11.34 -15.69
C GLN A 266 24.33 12.62 -15.59
N VAL A 267 24.22 13.20 -14.39
CA VAL A 267 23.47 14.45 -14.16
C VAL A 267 24.11 15.61 -14.92
N ALA A 268 25.42 15.83 -14.77
CA ALA A 268 26.11 16.96 -15.41
C ALA A 268 26.07 16.93 -16.95
N ARG A 269 25.93 15.74 -17.56
CA ARG A 269 25.74 15.62 -19.02
C ARG A 269 24.31 15.92 -19.46
N ARG A 270 23.30 15.47 -18.70
CA ARG A 270 21.89 15.42 -19.14
C ARG A 270 21.01 16.53 -18.57
N GLU A 271 21.44 17.24 -17.52
CA GLU A 271 20.65 18.33 -16.91
C GLU A 271 20.29 19.43 -17.91
N GLY A 272 21.19 19.75 -18.84
CA GLY A 272 20.95 20.74 -19.90
C GLY A 272 19.99 20.28 -21.01
N ASP A 273 19.77 18.96 -21.14
CA ASP A 273 18.92 18.36 -22.17
C ASP A 273 17.46 18.19 -21.71
N ILE A 274 17.17 18.35 -20.41
CA ILE A 274 15.84 18.17 -19.84
C ILE A 274 14.99 19.44 -20.11
N ASP A 275 14.09 19.37 -21.09
CA ASP A 275 13.12 20.45 -21.28
C ASP A 275 12.10 20.50 -20.12
N PRO A 276 11.97 21.63 -19.40
CA PRO A 276 11.05 21.74 -18.28
C PRO A 276 9.57 21.66 -18.69
N GLY A 277 9.22 21.87 -19.96
CA GLY A 277 7.87 21.76 -20.50
C GLY A 277 7.47 20.32 -20.84
N ALA A 278 8.34 19.59 -21.54
CA ALA A 278 8.17 18.19 -21.89
C ALA A 278 8.14 17.31 -20.64
N SER A 279 9.10 17.47 -19.72
CA SER A 279 9.18 16.72 -18.46
C SER A 279 7.99 16.87 -17.50
N ARG A 280 7.14 17.90 -17.69
CA ARG A 280 5.87 18.07 -16.97
C ARG A 280 4.64 17.74 -17.80
N THR A 281 4.81 17.20 -19.01
CA THR A 281 3.73 16.85 -19.94
C THR A 281 3.58 15.32 -19.99
N VAL A 282 2.36 14.83 -19.82
CA VAL A 282 1.97 13.44 -20.01
C VAL A 282 1.08 13.38 -21.24
N VAL A 283 1.53 12.65 -22.25
CA VAL A 283 0.75 12.35 -23.46
C VAL A 283 0.11 10.98 -23.24
N LEU A 284 -1.22 10.91 -23.30
CA LEU A 284 -1.97 9.66 -23.28
C LEU A 284 -2.54 9.40 -24.67
N GLU A 285 -2.47 8.15 -25.11
CA GLU A 285 -2.96 7.73 -26.42
C GLU A 285 -4.49 7.92 -26.50
N GLY A 286 -4.97 8.44 -27.64
CA GLY A 286 -6.39 8.67 -27.88
C GLY A 286 -6.98 9.96 -27.30
N LEU A 287 -6.22 10.80 -26.58
CA LEU A 287 -6.72 12.10 -26.12
C LEU A 287 -6.49 13.23 -27.15
N PRO A 288 -7.44 14.17 -27.32
CA PRO A 288 -7.28 15.35 -28.17
C PRO A 288 -6.43 16.46 -27.53
N CYS A 289 -5.88 16.23 -26.34
CA CYS A 289 -5.16 17.22 -25.54
C CYS A 289 -4.02 16.56 -24.74
N VAL A 290 -3.14 17.37 -24.16
CA VAL A 290 -2.07 16.87 -23.28
C VAL A 290 -2.38 17.14 -21.82
N VAL A 291 -1.94 16.25 -20.92
CA VAL A 291 -2.01 16.50 -19.48
C VAL A 291 -0.70 17.16 -19.04
N ARG A 292 -0.76 18.18 -18.19
CA ARG A 292 0.43 18.85 -17.63
C ARG A 292 0.39 18.92 -16.11
N ILE A 293 1.55 18.81 -15.49
CA ILE A 293 1.73 18.89 -14.04
C ILE A 293 2.07 20.34 -13.65
N GLY A 294 1.19 20.97 -12.89
CA GLY A 294 1.37 22.33 -12.35
C GLY A 294 1.43 22.37 -10.83
N ARG A 295 1.64 23.57 -10.27
CA ARG A 295 1.71 23.81 -8.81
C ARG A 295 0.47 23.40 -7.99
N PHE A 296 -0.64 23.12 -8.67
CA PHE A 296 -1.93 22.74 -8.06
C PHE A 296 -2.39 21.32 -8.47
N GLY A 297 -1.50 20.52 -9.07
CA GLY A 297 -1.82 19.20 -9.61
C GLY A 297 -1.87 19.18 -11.14
N ALA A 298 -2.48 18.12 -11.68
CA ALA A 298 -2.60 17.92 -13.12
C ALA A 298 -3.66 18.85 -13.75
N TYR A 299 -3.45 19.24 -15.00
CA TYR A 299 -4.41 20.01 -15.79
C TYR A 299 -4.34 19.60 -17.26
N LEU A 300 -5.47 19.64 -17.97
CA LEU A 300 -5.52 19.51 -19.43
C LEU A 300 -5.05 20.81 -20.07
N GLU A 301 -4.22 20.71 -21.11
CA GLU A 301 -3.91 21.80 -22.02
C GLU A 301 -4.26 21.39 -23.45
N ALA A 302 -5.15 22.16 -24.08
CA ALA A 302 -5.56 21.99 -25.47
C ALA A 302 -5.35 23.29 -26.25
N LYS A 303 -4.99 23.17 -27.53
CA LYS A 303 -5.02 24.29 -28.46
C LYS A 303 -6.45 24.46 -28.99
N ARG A 304 -6.98 25.67 -28.91
CA ARG A 304 -8.23 26.08 -29.56
C ARG A 304 -7.92 27.19 -30.57
N LEU A 305 -8.54 27.15 -31.74
CA LEU A 305 -8.61 28.32 -32.61
C LEU A 305 -9.73 29.23 -32.09
N ALA A 306 -9.38 30.46 -31.74
CA ALA A 306 -10.34 31.50 -31.40
C ALA A 306 -11.04 32.02 -32.67
N ASP A 307 -12.17 32.71 -32.50
CA ASP A 307 -13.02 33.19 -33.60
C ASP A 307 -12.33 34.26 -34.49
N ASP A 308 -11.20 34.81 -34.02
CA ASP A 308 -10.32 35.73 -34.75
C ASP A 308 -9.17 35.03 -35.52
N GLY A 309 -9.09 33.69 -35.43
CA GLY A 309 -8.04 32.87 -36.05
C GLY A 309 -6.76 32.73 -35.24
N THR A 310 -6.69 33.23 -34.00
CA THR A 310 -5.53 33.05 -33.11
C THR A 310 -5.55 31.70 -32.37
N GLU A 311 -4.39 31.12 -32.07
CA GLU A 311 -4.30 29.93 -31.21
C GLU A 311 -4.36 30.33 -29.72
N GLU A 312 -5.45 29.99 -29.04
CA GLU A 312 -5.58 30.11 -27.59
C GLU A 312 -5.25 28.76 -26.90
N LEU A 313 -4.53 28.82 -25.77
CA LEU A 313 -4.24 27.65 -24.94
C LEU A 313 -5.25 27.51 -23.80
N LEU A 314 -6.24 26.64 -23.99
CA LEU A 314 -7.25 26.35 -22.99
C LEU A 314 -6.66 25.44 -21.89
N LYS A 315 -6.81 25.85 -20.62
CA LYS A 315 -6.26 25.14 -19.45
C LYS A 315 -7.34 24.78 -18.44
N VAL A 316 -7.47 23.49 -18.15
CA VAL A 316 -8.51 22.96 -17.24
C VAL A 316 -7.89 22.09 -16.16
N THR A 317 -7.98 22.50 -14.90
CA THR A 317 -7.48 21.70 -13.78
C THR A 317 -8.24 20.39 -13.65
N LEU A 318 -7.53 19.26 -13.60
CA LEU A 318 -8.13 17.95 -13.37
C LEU A 318 -8.47 17.78 -11.88
N PRO A 319 -9.68 17.26 -11.54
CA PRO A 319 -9.98 16.83 -10.18
C PRO A 319 -8.99 15.76 -9.68
N GLN A 320 -8.62 15.82 -8.39
CA GLN A 320 -7.62 14.91 -7.80
C GLN A 320 -8.04 13.43 -7.77
N GLU A 321 -9.34 13.14 -7.94
CA GLU A 321 -9.90 11.79 -7.95
C GLU A 321 -9.80 11.13 -9.35
N ILE A 322 -9.56 11.88 -10.43
CA ILE A 322 -9.37 11.32 -11.77
C ILE A 322 -7.94 10.77 -11.87
N THR A 323 -7.80 9.49 -12.19
CA THR A 323 -6.51 8.86 -12.45
C THR A 323 -6.22 8.79 -13.96
N PRO A 324 -4.97 8.53 -14.39
CA PRO A 324 -4.61 8.38 -15.81
C PRO A 324 -5.43 7.30 -16.54
N ALA A 325 -5.96 6.32 -15.82
CA ALA A 325 -6.78 5.26 -16.38
C ALA A 325 -8.29 5.61 -16.46
N ASP A 326 -8.73 6.68 -15.80
CA ASP A 326 -10.12 7.13 -15.82
C ASP A 326 -10.36 8.28 -16.81
N LEU A 327 -9.29 8.84 -17.39
CA LEU A 327 -9.31 9.94 -18.35
C LEU A 327 -9.33 9.40 -19.78
N ASP A 328 -10.51 9.40 -20.38
CA ASP A 328 -10.77 9.08 -21.79
C ASP A 328 -11.02 10.36 -22.61
N ALA A 329 -11.18 10.20 -23.92
CA ALA A 329 -11.42 11.31 -24.85
C ALA A 329 -12.70 12.08 -24.48
N ASP A 330 -13.79 11.37 -24.22
CA ASP A 330 -15.10 11.95 -23.92
C ASP A 330 -15.06 12.85 -22.67
N LYS A 331 -14.41 12.39 -21.58
CA LYS A 331 -14.24 13.21 -20.36
C LYS A 331 -13.28 14.38 -20.58
N ALA A 332 -12.22 14.19 -21.38
CA ALA A 332 -11.30 15.27 -21.71
C ALA A 332 -12.01 16.37 -22.50
N GLU A 333 -12.79 15.99 -23.52
CA GLU A 333 -13.62 16.90 -24.31
C GLU A 333 -14.70 17.59 -23.46
N LEU A 334 -15.41 16.87 -22.59
CA LEU A 334 -16.40 17.45 -21.67
C LEU A 334 -15.80 18.54 -20.77
N LEU A 335 -14.64 18.27 -20.16
CA LEU A 335 -13.92 19.21 -19.29
C LEU A 335 -13.41 20.44 -20.06
N LEU A 336 -12.93 20.25 -21.29
CA LEU A 336 -12.51 21.35 -22.17
C LEU A 336 -13.71 22.19 -22.61
N ARG A 337 -14.80 21.54 -23.05
CA ARG A 337 -16.04 22.18 -23.52
C ARG A 337 -16.67 23.07 -22.45
N GLN A 338 -16.82 22.58 -21.23
CA GLN A 338 -17.36 23.36 -20.10
C GLN A 338 -16.49 24.56 -19.72
N LYS A 339 -15.19 24.52 -20.03
CA LYS A 339 -14.31 25.70 -19.84
C LYS A 339 -14.42 26.67 -21.02
N ALA A 340 -14.66 26.17 -22.23
CA ALA A 340 -14.74 26.91 -23.49
C ALA A 340 -16.09 27.62 -23.73
N GLU A 341 -17.21 27.00 -23.34
CA GLU A 341 -18.58 27.51 -23.46
C GLU A 341 -19.03 28.28 -22.20
N GLY A 342 -18.25 28.18 -21.11
CA GLY A 342 -18.66 28.61 -19.78
C GLY A 342 -19.51 27.55 -19.08
N PRO A 343 -19.84 27.75 -17.79
CA PRO A 343 -20.62 26.76 -17.05
C PRO A 343 -22.02 26.60 -17.63
N GLU A 344 -22.36 25.37 -17.97
CA GLU A 344 -23.71 25.01 -18.42
C GLU A 344 -24.70 25.21 -17.26
N SER A 345 -25.81 25.87 -17.57
CA SER A 345 -26.85 26.21 -16.60
C SER A 345 -27.86 25.07 -16.52
N LEU A 346 -27.90 24.36 -15.40
CA LEU A 346 -28.91 23.32 -15.09
C LEU A 346 -30.34 23.91 -14.96
N GLY A 347 -30.45 25.23 -14.84
CA GLY A 347 -31.71 25.97 -14.80
C GLY A 347 -31.62 27.20 -13.89
N GLN A 348 -32.76 27.77 -13.52
CA GLN A 348 -32.84 28.89 -12.57
C GLN A 348 -33.41 28.40 -11.24
N ASP A 349 -32.91 28.95 -10.14
CA ASP A 349 -33.49 28.76 -8.80
C ASP A 349 -34.85 29.49 -8.71
N PRO A 350 -35.98 28.79 -8.48
CA PRO A 350 -37.29 29.43 -8.39
C PRO A 350 -37.44 30.44 -7.25
N GLU A 351 -36.60 30.37 -6.20
CA GLU A 351 -36.65 31.30 -5.07
C GLU A 351 -35.84 32.57 -5.28
N SER A 352 -34.72 32.51 -6.02
CA SER A 352 -33.82 33.66 -6.19
C SER A 352 -33.73 34.19 -7.62
N GLY A 353 -34.21 33.45 -8.62
CA GLY A 353 -34.04 33.77 -10.05
C GLY A 353 -32.61 33.60 -10.57
N GLU A 354 -31.67 33.20 -9.72
CA GLU A 354 -30.26 33.00 -10.09
C GLU A 354 -30.07 31.70 -10.87
N ALA A 355 -29.24 31.72 -11.92
CA ALA A 355 -28.87 30.51 -12.66
C ALA A 355 -28.04 29.54 -11.79
N ILE A 356 -28.27 28.24 -11.95
CA ILE A 356 -27.56 27.15 -11.27
C ILE A 356 -26.58 26.52 -12.24
N TYR A 357 -25.31 26.57 -11.87
CA TYR A 357 -24.18 26.14 -12.68
C TYR A 357 -23.56 24.86 -12.13
N LEU A 358 -23.25 23.92 -13.03
CA LEU A 358 -22.39 22.78 -12.74
C LEU A 358 -20.95 23.11 -13.14
N LEU A 359 -20.02 23.03 -12.19
CA LEU A 359 -18.63 23.42 -12.34
C LEU A 359 -17.69 22.32 -11.82
N PHE A 360 -16.49 22.24 -12.39
CA PHE A 360 -15.47 21.28 -11.95
C PHE A 360 -14.32 22.02 -11.27
N GLY A 361 -13.85 21.47 -10.15
CA GLY A 361 -12.75 22.01 -9.36
C GLY A 361 -11.82 20.93 -8.82
N GLN A 362 -10.78 21.34 -8.11
CA GLN A 362 -9.77 20.45 -7.53
C GLN A 362 -10.34 19.30 -6.66
N TYR A 363 -11.51 19.51 -6.06
CA TYR A 363 -12.21 18.55 -5.19
C TYR A 363 -13.37 17.82 -5.87
N GLY A 364 -13.45 17.84 -7.21
CA GLY A 364 -14.53 17.24 -8.00
C GLY A 364 -15.58 18.25 -8.49
N PRO A 365 -16.69 17.76 -9.07
CA PRO A 365 -17.81 18.60 -9.48
C PRO A 365 -18.49 19.28 -8.30
N TYR A 366 -18.95 20.51 -8.52
CA TYR A 366 -19.69 21.31 -7.57
C TYR A 366 -20.72 22.18 -8.28
N LEU A 367 -21.83 22.40 -7.59
CA LEU A 367 -22.87 23.33 -7.97
C LEU A 367 -22.52 24.72 -7.48
N GLN A 368 -22.88 25.73 -8.25
CA GLN A 368 -22.79 27.14 -7.88
C GLN A 368 -24.08 27.87 -8.29
N ARG A 369 -24.68 28.63 -7.37
CA ARG A 369 -25.81 29.50 -7.67
C ARG A 369 -25.33 30.92 -7.95
N GLY A 370 -25.64 31.43 -9.14
CA GLY A 370 -25.13 32.71 -9.65
C GLY A 370 -23.68 32.61 -10.19
N GLN A 371 -23.26 33.62 -10.94
CA GLN A 371 -21.85 33.79 -11.32
C GLN A 371 -21.06 34.50 -10.22
N VAL A 372 -19.73 34.42 -10.27
CA VAL A 372 -18.88 35.25 -9.41
C VAL A 372 -18.84 36.65 -10.02
N SER A 373 -19.30 37.65 -9.28
CA SER A 373 -19.24 39.08 -9.65
C SER A 373 -18.70 39.91 -8.49
N ASP A 374 -18.43 41.20 -8.71
CA ASP A 374 -18.04 42.11 -7.64
C ASP A 374 -19.16 42.28 -6.58
N ASP A 375 -20.43 42.20 -7.00
CA ASP A 375 -21.61 42.22 -6.12
C ASP A 375 -21.84 40.89 -5.37
N ASN A 376 -21.45 39.76 -5.98
CA ASN A 376 -21.51 38.43 -5.37
C ASN A 376 -20.16 37.71 -5.48
N PRO A 377 -19.15 38.08 -4.66
CA PRO A 377 -17.80 37.52 -4.76
C PRO A 377 -17.70 36.08 -4.18
N LYS A 378 -18.77 35.59 -3.54
CA LYS A 378 -18.84 34.24 -2.94
C LYS A 378 -20.24 33.63 -3.16
N PRO A 379 -20.59 33.30 -4.42
CA PRO A 379 -21.85 32.63 -4.74
C PRO A 379 -22.00 31.33 -3.96
N LYS A 380 -23.24 30.93 -3.64
CA LYS A 380 -23.50 29.73 -2.83
C LYS A 380 -23.05 28.50 -3.62
N ARG A 381 -22.27 27.62 -2.99
CA ARG A 381 -21.70 26.41 -3.61
C ARG A 381 -22.02 25.16 -2.80
N ALA A 382 -22.24 24.05 -3.48
CA ALA A 382 -22.38 22.72 -2.90
C ALA A 382 -21.59 21.70 -3.73
N SER A 383 -20.70 20.92 -3.10
CA SER A 383 -20.01 19.83 -3.79
C SER A 383 -20.98 18.70 -4.14
N LEU A 384 -20.78 18.04 -5.29
CA LEU A 384 -21.56 16.85 -5.64
C LEU A 384 -21.13 15.65 -4.75
N PRO A 385 -22.06 14.80 -4.28
CA PRO A 385 -21.70 13.56 -3.58
C PRO A 385 -20.89 12.62 -4.47
N LYS A 386 -19.98 11.85 -3.86
CA LYS A 386 -19.20 10.84 -4.60
C LYS A 386 -20.13 9.77 -5.19
N GLY A 387 -19.97 9.48 -6.48
CA GLY A 387 -20.73 8.46 -7.21
C GLY A 387 -21.93 8.98 -8.00
N VAL A 388 -22.40 10.21 -7.77
CA VAL A 388 -23.43 10.85 -8.61
C VAL A 388 -22.79 11.30 -9.93
N LYS A 389 -23.33 10.85 -11.07
CA LYS A 389 -22.87 11.34 -12.37
C LYS A 389 -23.36 12.76 -12.63
N PRO A 390 -22.51 13.65 -13.17
CA PRO A 390 -22.91 15.01 -13.53
C PRO A 390 -24.06 15.04 -14.56
N GLU A 391 -24.09 14.10 -15.51
CA GLU A 391 -25.14 14.00 -16.54
C GLU A 391 -26.53 13.59 -16.00
N GLU A 392 -26.58 12.89 -14.87
CA GLU A 392 -27.82 12.33 -14.29
C GLU A 392 -28.47 13.30 -13.27
N LEU A 393 -27.90 14.50 -13.10
CA LEU A 393 -28.28 15.43 -12.04
C LEU A 393 -29.49 16.30 -12.42
N SER A 394 -30.62 16.07 -11.77
CA SER A 394 -31.81 16.92 -11.92
C SER A 394 -31.67 18.28 -11.22
N ILE A 395 -32.39 19.29 -11.72
CA ILE A 395 -32.46 20.62 -11.10
C ILE A 395 -32.97 20.57 -9.64
N GLU A 396 -33.91 19.67 -9.34
CA GLU A 396 -34.45 19.48 -8.00
C GLU A 396 -33.39 18.94 -7.02
N ALA A 397 -32.60 17.96 -7.45
CA ALA A 397 -31.47 17.45 -6.68
C ALA A 397 -30.41 18.54 -6.48
N ALA A 398 -30.12 19.33 -7.52
CA ALA A 398 -29.18 20.44 -7.43
C ALA A 398 -29.62 21.52 -6.44
N LEU A 399 -30.91 21.88 -6.43
CA LEU A 399 -31.52 22.77 -5.45
C LEU A 399 -31.46 22.20 -4.03
N GLY A 400 -31.74 20.91 -3.86
CA GLY A 400 -31.59 20.21 -2.58
C GLY A 400 -30.18 20.31 -2.01
N LEU A 401 -29.16 20.04 -2.84
CA LEU A 401 -27.75 20.17 -2.47
C LEU A 401 -27.35 21.61 -2.14
N LEU A 402 -27.82 22.60 -2.93
CA LEU A 402 -27.57 24.02 -2.68
C LEU A 402 -28.29 24.57 -1.45
N ARG A 403 -29.35 23.93 -0.95
CA ARG A 403 -30.01 24.29 0.32
C ARG A 403 -29.20 23.89 1.56
N LEU A 404 -28.28 22.93 1.46
CA LEU A 404 -27.46 22.48 2.60
C LEU A 404 -26.63 23.62 3.24
N PRO A 405 -26.33 23.54 4.56
CA PRO A 405 -26.77 22.51 5.51
C PRO A 405 -28.26 22.60 5.86
N ARG A 406 -28.94 21.45 5.94
CA ARG A 406 -30.37 21.33 6.29
C ARG A 406 -30.51 21.16 7.81
N GLN A 407 -31.28 22.03 8.47
CA GLN A 407 -31.63 21.84 9.88
C GLN A 407 -32.66 20.70 10.00
N LEU A 408 -32.40 19.72 10.88
CA LEU A 408 -33.29 18.57 11.12
C LEU A 408 -34.19 18.77 12.34
N GLY A 409 -33.73 19.55 13.33
CA GLY A 409 -34.43 19.79 14.58
C GLY A 409 -33.45 20.09 15.72
N ASP A 410 -33.95 20.03 16.95
CA ASP A 410 -33.14 20.15 18.17
C ASP A 410 -32.91 18.79 18.82
N HIS A 411 -31.72 18.60 19.40
CA HIS A 411 -31.36 17.40 20.15
C HIS A 411 -32.04 17.41 21.54
N PRO A 412 -32.50 16.27 22.09
CA PRO A 412 -33.09 16.21 23.44
C PRO A 412 -32.20 16.82 24.54
N ASP A 413 -30.88 16.53 24.50
CA ASP A 413 -29.88 17.12 25.40
C ASP A 413 -29.52 18.60 25.09
N GLY A 414 -30.27 19.25 24.21
CA GLY A 414 -30.11 20.64 23.80
C GLY A 414 -29.15 20.86 22.63
N GLY A 415 -29.40 21.93 21.86
CA GLY A 415 -28.61 22.29 20.69
C GLY A 415 -29.12 21.68 19.38
N ARG A 416 -28.89 22.39 18.27
CA ARG A 416 -29.49 22.05 16.95
C ARG A 416 -28.73 20.95 16.20
N ILE A 417 -29.46 20.17 15.42
CA ILE A 417 -28.93 19.14 14.52
C ILE A 417 -29.07 19.62 13.06
N GLU A 418 -27.98 19.55 12.30
CA GLU A 418 -27.93 19.88 10.88
C GLU A 418 -27.35 18.70 10.08
N ALA A 419 -27.85 18.44 8.87
CA ALA A 419 -27.25 17.56 7.88
C ALA A 419 -26.52 18.38 6.80
N GLY A 420 -25.39 17.90 6.30
CA GLY A 420 -24.62 18.63 5.29
C GLY A 420 -23.54 17.80 4.59
N LEU A 421 -22.89 18.42 3.60
CA LEU A 421 -21.77 17.82 2.86
C LEU A 421 -20.44 18.45 3.29
N GLY A 422 -19.41 17.62 3.44
CA GLY A 422 -18.07 18.03 3.82
C GLY A 422 -16.99 17.24 3.08
N ARG A 423 -15.72 17.56 3.36
CA ARG A 423 -14.56 16.98 2.65
C ARG A 423 -14.45 15.45 2.71
N PHE A 424 -15.19 14.81 3.62
CA PHE A 424 -15.19 13.35 3.84
C PHE A 424 -16.52 12.70 3.45
N GLY A 425 -17.38 13.40 2.71
CA GLY A 425 -18.73 12.95 2.36
C GLY A 425 -19.83 13.61 3.21
N PRO A 426 -21.06 13.05 3.17
CA PRO A 426 -22.19 13.59 3.91
C PRO A 426 -22.10 13.29 5.41
N TYR A 427 -22.66 14.18 6.22
CA TYR A 427 -22.60 14.10 7.67
C TYR A 427 -23.84 14.72 8.34
N VAL A 428 -24.12 14.29 9.57
CA VAL A 428 -24.92 15.04 10.55
C VAL A 428 -24.00 15.67 11.59
N VAL A 429 -24.36 16.87 12.04
CA VAL A 429 -23.68 17.61 13.10
C VAL A 429 -24.66 18.09 14.15
N HIS A 430 -24.37 17.78 15.40
CA HIS A 430 -25.02 18.36 16.58
C HIS A 430 -24.17 19.52 17.08
N HIS A 431 -24.77 20.72 17.12
CA HIS A 431 -24.14 21.93 17.65
C HIS A 431 -24.50 22.05 19.13
N GLN A 432 -23.58 21.61 19.99
CA GLN A 432 -23.72 21.67 21.44
C GLN A 432 -23.45 23.10 21.94
N GLY A 433 -24.15 23.51 23.00
CA GLY A 433 -23.95 24.83 23.62
C GLY A 433 -22.48 25.06 24.01
N LYS A 434 -22.00 26.30 23.87
CA LYS A 434 -20.57 26.70 23.96
C LYS A 434 -19.69 26.39 22.74
N GLY A 435 -20.27 25.96 21.62
CA GLY A 435 -19.56 25.86 20.33
C GLY A 435 -18.90 24.51 20.06
N GLU A 436 -19.13 23.54 20.93
CA GLU A 436 -18.76 22.14 20.69
C GLU A 436 -19.64 21.54 19.57
N LYS A 437 -19.05 20.67 18.74
CA LYS A 437 -19.75 20.06 17.60
C LYS A 437 -19.48 18.57 17.53
N ALA A 438 -20.53 17.76 17.55
CA ALA A 438 -20.45 16.32 17.37
C ALA A 438 -20.85 15.95 15.94
N TYR A 439 -19.88 15.49 15.15
CA TYR A 439 -20.08 15.04 13.77
C TYR A 439 -20.26 13.52 13.69
N ARG A 440 -21.06 13.05 12.72
CA ARG A 440 -21.13 11.65 12.26
C ARG A 440 -21.28 11.61 10.74
N SER A 441 -20.55 10.73 10.07
CA SER A 441 -20.70 10.51 8.63
C SER A 441 -21.91 9.63 8.33
N LEU A 442 -22.67 9.97 7.29
CA LEU A 442 -23.71 9.08 6.73
C LEU A 442 -23.05 7.92 5.97
N LYS A 443 -23.69 6.75 5.96
CA LYS A 443 -23.17 5.52 5.34
C LYS A 443 -24.30 4.66 4.78
N GLY A 444 -23.99 3.88 3.74
CA GLY A 444 -24.95 2.95 3.16
C GLY A 444 -26.11 3.69 2.50
N GLU A 445 -27.32 3.41 2.97
CA GLU A 445 -28.59 3.93 2.42
C GLU A 445 -28.98 5.32 2.96
N ASP A 446 -28.24 5.86 3.96
CA ASP A 446 -28.51 7.17 4.56
C ASP A 446 -28.20 8.34 3.57
N ASP A 447 -29.22 8.90 2.92
CA ASP A 447 -29.10 10.09 2.06
C ASP A 447 -29.23 11.42 2.85
N VAL A 448 -28.36 12.37 2.53
CA VAL A 448 -28.25 13.69 3.17
C VAL A 448 -29.43 14.62 2.90
N LEU A 449 -30.16 14.42 1.79
CA LEU A 449 -31.32 15.24 1.44
C LEU A 449 -32.58 14.78 2.17
N SER A 450 -32.69 13.47 2.46
CA SER A 450 -33.87 12.85 3.04
C SER A 450 -33.79 12.54 4.54
N ILE A 451 -32.59 12.25 5.10
CA ILE A 451 -32.39 11.79 6.49
C ILE A 451 -33.20 12.54 7.56
N ASP A 452 -33.97 11.80 8.36
CA ASP A 452 -34.81 12.35 9.42
C ASP A 452 -34.08 12.60 10.75
N LEU A 453 -34.77 13.26 11.70
CA LEU A 453 -34.25 13.61 13.01
C LEU A 453 -33.97 12.37 13.88
N SER A 454 -34.83 11.35 13.84
CA SER A 454 -34.69 10.08 14.57
C SER A 454 -33.40 9.35 14.18
N ARG A 455 -33.17 9.19 12.87
CA ARG A 455 -31.99 8.55 12.31
C ARG A 455 -30.72 9.34 12.58
N ALA A 456 -30.80 10.67 12.54
CA ALA A 456 -29.67 11.52 12.94
C ALA A 456 -29.32 11.37 14.43
N LEU A 457 -30.31 11.23 15.32
CA LEU A 457 -30.11 10.97 16.74
C LEU A 457 -29.47 9.59 17.00
N GLU A 458 -29.91 8.53 16.31
CA GLU A 458 -29.29 7.21 16.37
C GLU A 458 -27.79 7.26 16.04
N LEU A 459 -27.45 7.89 14.90
CA LEU A 459 -26.06 8.05 14.47
C LEU A 459 -25.24 8.86 15.49
N LEU A 460 -25.82 9.94 16.04
CA LEU A 460 -25.16 10.78 17.04
C LEU A 460 -24.95 10.07 18.38
N ALA A 461 -25.83 9.14 18.74
CA ALA A 461 -25.70 8.29 19.92
C ALA A 461 -24.63 7.19 19.77
N GLU A 462 -24.27 6.78 18.55
CA GLU A 462 -23.15 5.84 18.34
C GLU A 462 -21.85 6.40 18.97
N PRO A 463 -21.08 5.61 19.75
CA PRO A 463 -19.85 6.09 20.36
C PRO A 463 -18.84 6.54 19.28
N LYS A 464 -18.19 7.69 19.50
CA LYS A 464 -17.19 8.24 18.58
C LYS A 464 -16.02 7.27 18.38
N ARG A 465 -16.09 6.40 17.37
CA ARG A 465 -14.94 5.63 16.86
C ARG A 465 -13.94 6.59 16.22
N GLY A 466 -13.00 7.08 17.03
CA GLY A 466 -12.01 8.07 16.62
C GLY A 466 -11.15 7.57 15.47
N ARG A 467 -11.06 8.35 14.38
CA ARG A 467 -10.13 8.10 13.27
C ARG A 467 -8.70 8.34 13.76
N GLY A 468 -8.04 7.28 14.26
CA GLY A 468 -6.66 7.34 14.74
C GLY A 468 -6.46 8.08 16.08
N GLY A 469 -7.52 8.25 16.86
CA GLY A 469 -7.40 8.71 18.25
C GLY A 469 -6.72 7.64 19.08
N ARG A 470 -5.42 7.77 19.33
CA ARG A 470 -4.67 6.84 20.17
C ARG A 470 -5.26 6.85 21.58
N THR A 471 -5.68 5.69 22.03
CA THR A 471 -5.93 5.43 23.44
C THR A 471 -4.65 5.68 24.24
N ALA A 472 -4.77 6.30 25.41
CA ALA A 472 -3.68 6.30 26.37
C ALA A 472 -3.48 4.85 26.82
N LEU A 473 -2.25 4.34 26.73
CA LEU A 473 -1.89 3.01 27.20
C LEU A 473 -1.89 2.94 28.73
N LYS A 474 -1.55 4.05 29.39
CA LYS A 474 -1.48 4.19 30.84
C LYS A 474 -1.66 5.65 31.21
N ASP A 475 -2.53 5.92 32.17
CA ASP A 475 -2.56 7.21 32.85
C ASP A 475 -1.57 7.15 34.02
N LEU A 476 -0.63 8.09 34.08
CA LEU A 476 0.38 8.19 35.14
C LEU A 476 -0.06 9.20 36.22
N GLY A 477 -1.24 9.81 36.10
CA GLY A 477 -1.78 10.75 37.06
C GLY A 477 -1.18 12.16 36.95
N THR A 478 -1.55 13.01 37.91
CA THR A 478 -1.18 14.43 37.94
C THR A 478 -0.05 14.67 38.96
N PRO A 479 1.11 15.23 38.54
CA PRO A 479 2.16 15.68 39.46
C PRO A 479 1.68 16.67 40.52
N GLU A 480 2.29 16.65 41.71
CA GLU A 480 2.10 17.72 42.69
C GLU A 480 2.56 19.06 42.10
N GLY A 481 1.61 19.98 41.91
CA GLY A 481 1.85 21.31 41.33
C GLY A 481 1.56 21.45 39.83
N ALA A 482 1.01 20.45 39.15
CA ALA A 482 0.57 20.55 37.74
C ALA A 482 -0.96 20.57 37.59
N GLU A 483 -1.47 21.31 36.60
CA GLU A 483 -2.92 21.34 36.28
C GLU A 483 -3.38 20.17 35.38
N GLU A 484 -2.46 19.48 34.71
CA GLU A 484 -2.75 18.45 33.70
C GLU A 484 -2.05 17.12 34.01
N ALA A 485 -2.77 16.01 33.84
CA ALA A 485 -2.26 14.65 34.03
C ALA A 485 -1.24 14.25 32.94
N ILE A 486 -0.32 13.35 33.31
CA ILE A 486 0.65 12.75 32.39
C ILE A 486 0.07 11.43 31.85
N GLN A 487 -0.04 11.30 30.54
CA GLN A 487 -0.57 10.12 29.88
C GLN A 487 0.45 9.52 28.90
N LEU A 488 0.56 8.19 28.89
CA LEU A 488 1.46 7.45 28.00
C LEU A 488 0.72 6.97 26.75
N PHE A 489 1.34 7.18 25.59
CA PHE A 489 0.78 6.85 24.27
C PHE A 489 1.82 6.09 23.42
N ASN A 490 1.35 5.28 22.47
CA ASN A 490 2.23 4.62 21.49
C ASN A 490 2.34 5.45 20.19
N GLY A 491 3.50 6.00 19.89
CA GLY A 491 3.78 6.83 18.70
C GLY A 491 4.16 6.02 17.44
N PRO A 492 4.32 6.65 16.27
CA PRO A 492 4.92 5.98 15.11
C PRO A 492 6.46 5.91 15.24
N TYR A 493 7.00 6.55 16.29
CA TYR A 493 8.41 6.64 16.65
C TYR A 493 8.63 6.08 18.08
N GLY A 494 7.84 5.07 18.49
CA GLY A 494 7.89 4.47 19.83
C GLY A 494 6.99 5.13 20.88
N LEU A 495 7.07 4.63 22.12
CA LEU A 495 6.29 5.12 23.26
C LEU A 495 6.65 6.57 23.59
N TYR A 496 5.67 7.36 24.03
CA TYR A 496 5.88 8.72 24.50
C TYR A 496 4.91 9.09 25.62
N VAL A 497 5.36 9.91 26.56
CA VAL A 497 4.51 10.56 27.56
C VAL A 497 4.07 11.94 27.08
N LYS A 498 2.86 12.34 27.47
CA LYS A 498 2.25 13.61 27.09
C LYS A 498 1.64 14.27 28.32
N GLN A 499 1.89 15.57 28.45
CA GLN A 499 1.22 16.46 29.39
C GLN A 499 0.76 17.69 28.61
N GLY A 500 -0.56 17.86 28.47
CA GLY A 500 -1.16 18.96 27.68
C GLY A 500 -0.71 18.99 26.22
N LYS A 501 0.11 19.99 25.88
CA LYS A 501 0.70 20.21 24.55
C LYS A 501 2.12 19.65 24.42
N LEU A 502 2.76 19.26 25.52
CA LEU A 502 4.13 18.76 25.55
C LEU A 502 4.12 17.22 25.41
N ASN A 503 4.97 16.69 24.51
CA ASN A 503 5.10 15.24 24.27
C ASN A 503 6.58 14.86 24.32
N ALA A 504 7.00 13.93 25.19
CA ALA A 504 8.38 13.44 25.28
C ALA A 504 8.46 11.92 25.00
N SER A 505 9.34 11.54 24.07
CA SER A 505 9.55 10.13 23.70
C SER A 505 10.30 9.39 24.79
N LEU A 506 9.97 8.12 25.01
CA LEU A 506 10.75 7.22 25.85
C LEU A 506 12.03 6.77 25.11
N PRO A 507 13.11 6.42 25.83
CA PRO A 507 14.28 5.77 25.24
C PRO A 507 13.94 4.41 24.60
N GLU A 508 14.69 4.02 23.56
CA GLU A 508 14.55 2.69 22.94
C GLU A 508 14.80 1.59 23.97
N GLY A 509 13.82 0.68 24.11
CA GLY A 509 13.85 -0.44 25.06
C GLY A 509 13.05 -0.24 26.35
N ALA A 510 12.55 0.96 26.65
CA ALA A 510 11.66 1.18 27.79
C ALA A 510 10.23 0.67 27.52
N SER A 511 9.57 0.06 28.51
CA SER A 511 8.20 -0.47 28.39
C SER A 511 7.16 0.40 29.11
N ALA A 512 5.89 0.23 28.75
CA ALA A 512 4.78 0.96 29.37
C ALA A 512 4.57 0.59 30.86
N ASP A 513 5.04 -0.59 31.27
CA ASP A 513 4.85 -1.11 32.62
C ASP A 513 5.87 -0.52 33.61
N THR A 514 7.11 -0.29 33.16
CA THR A 514 8.23 0.09 34.02
C THR A 514 8.35 1.59 34.30
N ILE A 515 7.72 2.46 33.51
CA ILE A 515 7.87 3.91 33.68
C ILE A 515 7.11 4.45 34.89
N THR A 516 7.79 5.30 35.65
CA THR A 516 7.28 6.03 36.82
C THR A 516 6.87 7.47 36.48
N ILE A 517 6.10 8.09 37.38
CA ILE A 517 5.66 9.49 37.26
C ILE A 517 6.87 10.44 37.24
N GLU A 518 7.89 10.14 38.06
CA GLU A 518 9.10 10.95 38.22
C GLU A 518 9.96 10.95 36.95
N GLU A 519 10.18 9.78 36.34
CA GLU A 519 10.90 9.66 35.06
C GLU A 519 10.16 10.38 33.91
N ALA A 520 8.82 10.26 33.89
CA ALA A 520 8.01 10.95 32.90
C ALA A 520 8.11 12.49 33.03
N GLN A 521 8.12 13.01 34.27
CA GLN A 521 8.39 14.43 34.52
C GLN A 521 9.79 14.85 34.06
N GLN A 522 10.83 14.05 34.31
CA GLN A 522 12.20 14.34 33.88
C GLN A 522 12.32 14.42 32.34
N LEU A 523 11.70 13.48 31.61
CA LEU A 523 11.67 13.47 30.14
C LEU A 523 10.90 14.69 29.58
N LEU A 524 9.78 15.05 30.20
CA LEU A 524 9.01 16.24 29.82
C LEU A 524 9.79 17.54 30.12
N ALA A 525 10.40 17.66 31.30
CA ALA A 525 11.21 18.82 31.69
C ALA A 525 12.46 18.99 30.80
N ALA A 526 13.17 17.90 30.48
CA ALA A 526 14.30 17.92 29.55
C ALA A 526 13.88 18.41 28.15
N LYS A 527 12.68 18.02 27.69
CA LYS A 527 12.15 18.46 26.39
C LYS A 527 11.57 19.88 26.40
N ALA A 528 11.04 20.34 27.53
CA ALA A 528 10.70 21.74 27.74
C ALA A 528 11.96 22.63 27.69
N ALA A 529 13.04 22.21 28.37
CA ALA A 529 14.34 22.90 28.35
C ALA A 529 15.00 22.90 26.95
N ALA A 530 14.82 21.83 26.16
CA ALA A 530 15.25 21.78 24.76
C ALA A 530 14.33 22.54 23.78
N GLY A 531 13.15 23.00 24.23
CA GLY A 531 12.04 23.52 23.43
C GLY A 531 12.18 24.95 22.89
N GLY A 532 13.39 25.39 22.54
CA GLY A 532 13.73 26.78 22.21
C GLY A 532 13.54 27.23 20.74
N LYS A 533 12.83 26.47 19.88
CA LYS A 533 12.51 26.90 18.50
C LYS A 533 11.10 26.46 18.06
N ALA A 534 10.10 27.26 18.41
CA ALA A 534 8.81 27.20 17.74
C ALA A 534 8.92 27.79 16.32
N ALA A 535 8.61 26.99 15.30
CA ALA A 535 8.50 27.47 13.92
C ALA A 535 7.19 28.24 13.73
N ALA A 536 7.21 29.55 14.02
CA ALA A 536 6.11 30.45 13.71
C ALA A 536 6.25 30.96 12.26
N GLY A 537 5.23 30.74 11.42
CA GLY A 537 5.18 31.31 10.07
C GLY A 537 4.79 32.78 10.11
N GLY A 538 5.48 33.63 9.33
CA GLY A 538 5.16 35.05 9.17
C GLY A 538 5.83 35.63 7.93
N LYS A 539 5.06 36.33 7.09
CA LYS A 539 5.56 37.01 5.87
C LYS A 539 6.43 38.22 6.25
N ALA A 540 7.51 38.46 5.51
CA ALA A 540 7.62 39.55 4.52
C ALA A 540 9.06 40.01 4.25
N GLY A 541 9.40 40.17 2.96
CA GLY A 541 10.19 41.27 2.38
C GLY A 541 11.60 41.61 2.89
N GLY A 542 12.57 41.67 1.97
CA GLY A 542 13.72 42.57 2.13
C GLY A 542 15.10 42.04 1.71
N LYS A 543 15.45 42.27 0.44
CA LYS A 543 16.79 42.44 -0.17
C LYS A 543 18.08 42.24 0.66
N ALA A 544 19.06 41.68 -0.06
CA ALA A 544 20.52 41.75 0.14
C ALA A 544 21.07 40.96 1.33
N GLY A 545 22.26 40.35 1.25
CA GLY A 545 23.22 40.29 0.14
C GLY A 545 24.65 40.16 0.69
N SER A 546 25.57 39.57 -0.08
CA SER A 546 26.99 39.30 0.27
C SER A 546 27.21 38.19 1.32
N LYS A 547 28.43 37.61 1.48
CA LYS A 547 29.45 37.14 0.52
C LYS A 547 30.43 36.25 1.31
N ALA A 548 31.12 35.33 0.64
CA ALA A 548 32.04 34.37 1.28
C ALA A 548 33.25 35.00 2.01
N SER A 549 33.66 34.37 3.12
CA SER A 549 35.04 34.16 3.63
C SER A 549 34.97 33.81 5.13
N GLY A 550 35.91 33.09 5.76
CA GLY A 550 37.06 32.36 5.23
C GLY A 550 38.04 31.95 6.35
N ALA A 551 38.53 30.71 6.30
CA ALA A 551 39.78 30.20 6.91
C ALA A 551 40.04 30.22 8.44
N LYS A 552 40.34 29.00 8.94
CA LYS A 552 41.43 28.61 9.89
C LYS A 552 41.65 29.38 11.21
N ALA A 553 41.61 28.61 12.30
CA ALA A 553 42.73 28.54 13.24
C ALA A 553 42.91 27.08 13.73
N ALA A 554 44.16 26.66 13.98
CA ALA A 554 44.49 25.33 14.48
C ALA A 554 45.64 25.38 15.48
N THR A 555 45.42 24.84 16.67
CA THR A 555 46.41 24.48 17.72
C THR A 555 45.71 23.47 18.67
N GLY A 556 46.37 22.48 19.27
CA GLY A 556 47.76 22.06 19.14
C GLY A 556 48.26 21.39 20.43
N GLY A 557 48.39 20.06 20.41
CA GLY A 557 49.11 19.25 21.40
C GLY A 557 48.30 18.75 22.62
N ARG A 558 48.71 17.71 23.37
CA ARG A 558 49.54 16.49 23.14
C ARG A 558 49.81 15.87 24.52
N ALA A 559 49.40 14.63 24.77
CA ALA A 559 49.91 13.81 25.88
C ALA A 559 49.94 12.34 25.45
N ALA A 560 50.94 11.59 25.89
CA ALA A 560 51.20 10.21 25.46
C ALA A 560 51.77 9.36 26.58
N ALA A 561 51.49 8.06 26.57
CA ALA A 561 52.23 7.01 27.26
C ALA A 561 52.09 5.70 26.46
N GLY A 562 53.13 4.86 26.41
CA GLY A 562 53.11 3.61 25.63
C GLY A 562 53.94 2.48 26.25
N LYS A 563 54.30 1.47 25.42
CA LYS A 563 54.99 0.17 25.66
C LYS A 563 54.03 -1.01 25.95
N ALA A 564 54.32 -2.27 25.56
CA ALA A 564 55.32 -2.86 24.64
C ALA A 564 54.80 -4.24 24.15
N ALA A 565 54.78 -4.57 22.84
CA ALA A 565 55.87 -5.03 21.96
C ALA A 565 56.20 -6.56 22.02
N SER A 566 55.75 -7.32 21.02
CA SER A 566 56.40 -8.51 20.43
C SER A 566 55.63 -8.93 19.14
N GLY A 567 56.22 -9.45 18.06
CA GLY A 567 57.64 -9.50 17.69
C GLY A 567 58.13 -10.79 17.03
N ALA A 568 57.68 -11.17 15.83
CA ALA A 568 58.38 -12.16 14.97
C ALA A 568 57.98 -12.06 13.48
N LYS A 569 58.92 -12.36 12.56
CA LYS A 569 58.78 -12.38 11.08
C LYS A 569 59.13 -13.77 10.52
N THR A 570 58.62 -14.11 9.32
CA THR A 570 59.35 -14.54 8.07
C THR A 570 58.31 -15.01 7.03
N ALA A 571 58.19 -14.47 5.80
CA ALA A 571 59.04 -14.66 4.60
C ALA A 571 59.13 -16.14 4.13
N GLY A 572 58.85 -16.59 2.89
CA GLY A 572 58.39 -16.00 1.60
C GLY A 572 58.09 -17.15 0.59
N LYS A 573 58.28 -17.14 -0.76
CA LYS A 573 58.72 -16.16 -1.79
C LYS A 573 58.61 -16.79 -3.22
N LYS A 574 57.97 -16.14 -4.22
CA LYS A 574 57.92 -16.50 -5.70
C LYS A 574 57.20 -17.83 -6.09
N ALA A 575 56.91 -18.17 -7.37
CA ALA A 575 56.44 -17.42 -8.57
C ALA A 575 56.17 -18.36 -9.78
N ALA A 576 55.20 -17.98 -10.63
CA ALA A 576 55.14 -18.16 -12.10
C ALA A 576 55.07 -19.55 -12.81
N ALA A 577 54.40 -19.49 -13.98
CA ALA A 577 54.52 -20.34 -15.18
C ALA A 577 53.95 -21.78 -15.16
N GLY A 578 52.77 -21.94 -15.77
CA GLY A 578 52.18 -23.25 -16.05
C GLY A 578 52.70 -23.96 -17.30
N LYS A 579 52.08 -25.11 -17.61
CA LYS A 579 51.83 -25.61 -18.97
C LYS A 579 50.91 -26.86 -18.96
N THR A 580 50.13 -26.98 -20.02
CA THR A 580 49.61 -28.21 -20.66
C THR A 580 48.93 -29.30 -19.82
N SER A 581 47.59 -29.38 -19.96
CA SER A 581 46.83 -30.62 -19.77
C SER A 581 47.02 -31.56 -20.97
N PRO A 582 47.15 -32.89 -20.77
CA PRO A 582 47.02 -33.87 -21.84
C PRO A 582 45.55 -34.30 -22.04
N THR A 583 45.18 -34.55 -23.30
CA THR A 583 43.89 -35.10 -23.72
C THR A 583 43.73 -36.57 -23.32
N LYS A 584 42.50 -37.00 -22.97
CA LYS A 584 42.06 -38.38 -23.14
C LYS A 584 40.56 -38.49 -23.39
N ALA A 585 40.21 -39.45 -24.24
CA ALA A 585 38.93 -39.65 -24.90
C ALA A 585 37.69 -39.66 -23.99
N ALA A 586 36.59 -39.11 -24.51
CA ALA A 586 35.25 -39.32 -24.01
C ALA A 586 34.58 -40.49 -24.74
N THR A 587 33.90 -41.36 -23.98
CA THR A 587 32.93 -42.33 -24.48
C THR A 587 31.52 -41.85 -24.15
N ASP A 588 30.60 -41.89 -25.11
CA ASP A 588 29.19 -41.53 -24.94
C ASP A 588 28.47 -42.36 -23.86
N PRO A 589 27.54 -41.73 -23.12
CA PRO A 589 26.29 -42.39 -22.78
C PRO A 589 25.03 -41.56 -23.11
N SER A 590 23.94 -42.29 -23.38
CA SER A 590 22.58 -41.85 -23.77
C SER A 590 21.98 -40.64 -23.02
N PRO A 591 21.00 -39.94 -23.64
CA PRO A 591 20.50 -38.65 -23.16
C PRO A 591 19.64 -38.77 -21.89
N ALA A 592 20.08 -38.11 -20.82
CA ALA A 592 19.27 -37.89 -19.62
C ALA A 592 18.13 -36.86 -19.87
N ARG A 593 16.99 -37.08 -19.22
CA ARG A 593 15.75 -36.28 -19.40
C ARG A 593 15.95 -34.80 -19.07
N LYS A 594 15.36 -33.93 -19.91
CA LYS A 594 15.25 -32.48 -19.69
C LYS A 594 14.60 -32.14 -18.34
N ALA A 595 15.07 -31.08 -17.70
CA ALA A 595 14.40 -30.46 -16.55
C ALA A 595 13.00 -29.93 -16.93
N PRO A 596 12.03 -29.90 -15.99
CA PRO A 596 10.68 -29.43 -16.28
C PRO A 596 10.65 -27.92 -16.54
N ALA A 597 9.99 -27.52 -17.64
CA ALA A 597 9.88 -26.13 -18.06
C ALA A 597 8.93 -25.30 -17.16
N THR A 598 9.28 -24.04 -16.96
CA THR A 598 8.43 -23.01 -16.32
C THR A 598 7.37 -22.49 -17.29
N THR A 599 6.22 -22.03 -16.78
CA THR A 599 5.22 -21.32 -17.58
C THR A 599 5.59 -19.84 -17.72
N LYS A 600 5.15 -19.19 -18.81
CA LYS A 600 5.34 -17.74 -19.08
C LYS A 600 4.79 -16.78 -18.01
N SER A 601 4.12 -17.28 -16.97
CA SER A 601 3.51 -16.51 -15.88
C SER A 601 4.28 -16.56 -14.55
N GLY A 602 5.43 -17.24 -14.48
CA GLY A 602 6.34 -17.18 -13.31
C GLY A 602 5.80 -17.76 -11.99
N ARG A 603 4.61 -18.37 -11.96
CA ARG A 603 4.11 -19.07 -10.77
C ARG A 603 4.92 -20.34 -10.51
N LEU A 604 5.48 -20.44 -9.31
CA LEU A 604 5.88 -21.74 -8.75
C LEU A 604 4.66 -22.66 -8.73
N ARG A 605 4.81 -23.90 -9.19
CA ARG A 605 3.80 -24.94 -8.92
C ARG A 605 3.79 -25.20 -7.41
N ALA A 606 2.62 -25.36 -6.82
CA ALA A 606 2.47 -25.86 -5.45
C ALA A 606 2.89 -27.34 -5.39
N SER A 607 4.21 -27.60 -5.36
CA SER A 607 4.82 -28.93 -5.46
C SER A 607 4.77 -29.73 -4.15
N ALA A 608 3.67 -29.60 -3.40
CA ALA A 608 3.35 -30.38 -2.20
C ALA A 608 2.03 -31.16 -2.30
N VAL A 609 1.22 -30.94 -3.35
CA VAL A 609 0.01 -31.75 -3.59
C VAL A 609 0.39 -33.03 -4.34
N ARG A 610 0.42 -34.15 -3.64
CA ARG A 610 0.63 -35.48 -4.24
C ARG A 610 -0.70 -35.99 -4.81
N VAL A 611 -0.94 -35.69 -6.09
CA VAL A 611 -2.10 -36.21 -6.83
C VAL A 611 -1.96 -37.73 -6.97
N ILE A 612 -2.77 -38.47 -6.24
CA ILE A 612 -2.92 -39.92 -6.42
C ILE A 612 -3.84 -40.12 -7.61
N ARG A 613 -3.38 -40.87 -8.63
CA ARG A 613 -4.24 -41.32 -9.73
C ARG A 613 -4.90 -42.63 -9.33
N ALA A 614 -6.18 -42.79 -9.65
CA ALA A 614 -6.92 -44.03 -9.42
C ALA A 614 -6.50 -45.07 -10.48
N ALA A 615 -5.38 -45.76 -10.22
CA ALA A 615 -4.93 -46.96 -10.91
C ALA A 615 -3.79 -47.62 -10.10
N ASP A 616 -4.11 -48.16 -8.93
CA ASP A 616 -3.29 -49.10 -8.14
C ASP A 616 -4.16 -49.70 -7.02
N SER A 617 -5.12 -50.55 -7.42
CA SER A 617 -5.94 -51.43 -6.55
C SER A 617 -6.50 -52.57 -7.39
#